data_AF-A0A7X6CCU8-F1
#
_entry.id   AF-A0A7X6CCU8-F1
#
_cell.length_a   1.000
_cell.length_b   1.000
_cell.length_c   1.000
_cell.angle_alpha   90.00
_cell.angle_beta   90.00
_cell.angle_gamma   90.00
#
_symmetry.space_group_name_H-M   'P 1'
#
loop_
_entity.id
_entity.type
_entity.pdbx_description
1 polymer ?
#
loop_
_entity_poly.entity_id
_entity_poly.type
_entity_poly.pdbx_seq_one_letter_code
_entity_poly.pdbx_strand_id
1 'polypeptide(L)'
;MHTLTEDEFNLEAEPFLRKIFVHDNPFKEPFSSQVIGRTIIYPCDGENDLLLIDSLINAAVNLGDTGSYISLLPTELPTEYLSDDQPGHCYISLSEFLEGYAGTEEDRLIGPRLGINPYTSDSVIYSAQGKWGLMKSHERFGLLGGSPEFIEEIRGAVPDLDKQVYGLFKRLRDLLLACSFNPPDITRNKWLPTLLTHVYGSQVAEKLLLEETRLLERM
;
A
#
# COMPACT_ATOMS: atom_id res chain seq x y z
N MET A 1 -20.18 -3.52 7.60
CA MET A 1 -19.00 -4.27 7.14
C MET A 1 -19.37 -5.74 6.98
N HIS A 2 -18.85 -6.45 5.98
CA HIS A 2 -19.09 -7.88 5.78
C HIS A 2 -17.92 -8.53 5.02
N THR A 3 -17.73 -9.84 5.22
CA THR A 3 -16.75 -10.65 4.48
C THR A 3 -17.30 -11.04 3.12
N LEU A 4 -16.43 -11.22 2.14
CA LEU A 4 -16.78 -11.74 0.82
C LEU A 4 -16.27 -13.17 0.69
N THR A 5 -17.08 -14.03 0.07
CA THR A 5 -16.63 -15.29 -0.53
C THR A 5 -15.76 -15.01 -1.76
N GLU A 6 -15.03 -16.01 -2.24
CA GLU A 6 -14.25 -15.89 -3.48
C GLU A 6 -15.12 -15.53 -4.69
N ASP A 7 -16.32 -16.11 -4.80
CA ASP A 7 -17.24 -15.80 -5.89
C ASP A 7 -17.73 -14.35 -5.83
N GLU A 8 -18.07 -13.85 -4.64
CA GLU A 8 -18.43 -12.44 -4.43
C GLU A 8 -17.24 -11.52 -4.71
N PHE A 9 -16.03 -11.87 -4.27
CA PHE A 9 -14.82 -11.11 -4.57
C PHE A 9 -14.60 -11.01 -6.08
N ASN A 10 -14.59 -12.13 -6.79
CA ASN A 10 -14.36 -12.18 -8.24
C ASN A 10 -15.42 -11.40 -9.03
N LEU A 11 -16.68 -11.42 -8.57
CA LEU A 11 -17.78 -10.74 -9.26
C LEU A 11 -17.85 -9.24 -8.92
N GLU A 12 -17.69 -8.88 -7.65
CA GLU A 12 -18.02 -7.55 -7.14
C GLU A 12 -16.80 -6.68 -6.87
N ALA A 13 -15.69 -7.24 -6.39
CA ALA A 13 -14.58 -6.47 -5.84
C ALA A 13 -13.33 -6.49 -6.74
N GLU A 14 -12.94 -7.67 -7.26
CA GLU A 14 -11.77 -7.83 -8.12
C GLU A 14 -11.79 -6.89 -9.34
N PRO A 15 -12.93 -6.67 -10.04
CA PRO A 15 -12.96 -5.75 -11.18
C PRO A 15 -12.53 -4.32 -10.81
N PHE A 16 -12.80 -3.87 -9.57
CA PHE A 16 -12.37 -2.56 -9.08
C PHE A 16 -10.91 -2.58 -8.63
N LEU A 17 -10.46 -3.66 -8.00
CA LEU A 17 -9.04 -3.86 -7.68
C LEU A 17 -8.19 -3.76 -8.95
N ARG A 18 -8.57 -4.46 -10.03
CA ARG A 18 -7.82 -4.53 -11.29
C ARG A 18 -7.84 -3.23 -12.10
N LYS A 19 -8.79 -2.33 -11.85
CA LYS A 19 -8.72 -0.94 -12.37
C LYS A 19 -7.56 -0.16 -11.78
N ILE A 20 -7.15 -0.49 -10.55
CA ILE A 20 -6.08 0.22 -9.84
C ILE A 20 -4.77 -0.55 -9.96
N PHE A 21 -4.80 -1.84 -9.65
CA PHE A 21 -3.63 -2.71 -9.57
C PHE A 21 -3.71 -3.89 -10.53
N VAL A 22 -2.79 -3.96 -11.50
CA VAL A 22 -2.74 -5.03 -12.51
C VAL A 22 -2.17 -6.36 -11.98
N HIS A 23 -1.55 -6.34 -10.82
CA HIS A 23 -1.06 -7.53 -10.14
C HIS A 23 -0.93 -7.30 -8.63
N ASP A 24 -0.88 -8.40 -7.87
CA ASP A 24 -0.89 -8.40 -6.40
C ASP A 24 0.51 -8.30 -5.77
N ASN A 25 1.53 -8.08 -6.60
CA ASN A 25 2.93 -8.01 -6.17
C ASN A 25 3.42 -6.55 -6.10
N PRO A 26 3.77 -6.00 -4.92
CA PRO A 26 4.22 -4.61 -4.79
C PRO A 26 5.64 -4.36 -5.35
N PHE A 27 6.39 -5.41 -5.71
CA PHE A 27 7.77 -5.35 -6.21
C PHE A 27 7.87 -5.40 -7.74
N LYS A 28 6.81 -4.99 -8.45
CA LYS A 28 6.78 -4.96 -9.93
C LYS A 28 6.24 -3.60 -10.40
N GLU A 29 5.34 -3.59 -11.39
CA GLU A 29 4.69 -2.40 -11.95
C GLU A 29 3.18 -2.42 -11.61
N PRO A 30 2.81 -2.27 -10.32
CA PRO A 30 1.49 -2.69 -9.86
C PRO A 30 0.36 -1.83 -10.37
N PHE A 31 0.57 -0.55 -10.62
CA PHE A 31 -0.52 0.32 -11.09
C PHE A 31 -0.94 0.04 -12.52
N SER A 32 -2.26 0.08 -12.76
CA SER A 32 -2.81 0.13 -14.11
C SER A 32 -2.41 1.44 -14.82
N SER A 33 -2.43 1.44 -16.15
CA SER A 33 -2.17 2.65 -16.94
C SER A 33 -3.23 3.74 -16.74
N GLN A 34 -4.39 3.44 -16.14
CA GLN A 34 -5.45 4.41 -15.85
C GLN A 34 -5.19 5.20 -14.56
N VAL A 35 -4.37 4.66 -13.66
CA VAL A 35 -3.98 5.35 -12.42
C VAL A 35 -2.91 6.38 -12.77
N ILE A 36 -3.27 7.65 -12.69
CA ILE A 36 -2.36 8.77 -13.04
C ILE A 36 -1.55 9.18 -11.82
N GLY A 37 -2.21 9.40 -10.69
CA GLY A 37 -1.56 9.77 -9.44
C GLY A 37 -1.01 8.52 -8.76
N ARG A 38 0.30 8.49 -8.52
CA ARG A 38 1.02 7.36 -7.90
C ARG A 38 2.04 7.90 -6.92
N THR A 39 2.20 7.26 -5.78
CA THR A 39 3.29 7.57 -4.84
C THR A 39 3.61 6.37 -3.96
N ILE A 40 4.77 6.43 -3.32
CA ILE A 40 5.20 5.50 -2.27
C ILE A 40 4.89 6.14 -0.91
N ILE A 41 4.29 5.35 -0.03
CA ILE A 41 4.07 5.67 1.37
C ILE A 41 5.11 4.94 2.21
N TYR A 42 5.79 5.65 3.11
CA TYR A 42 6.73 5.07 4.04
C TYR A 42 6.89 5.93 5.33
N PRO A 43 6.88 5.30 6.52
CA PRO A 43 6.56 3.90 6.77
C PRO A 43 5.06 3.63 6.53
N CYS A 44 4.74 2.38 6.22
CA CYS A 44 3.37 1.87 6.20
C CYS A 44 3.35 0.56 6.99
N ASP A 45 3.18 0.68 8.31
CA ASP A 45 3.35 -0.42 9.26
C ASP A 45 2.05 -0.85 9.96
N GLY A 46 0.89 -0.34 9.51
CA GLY A 46 -0.45 -0.71 9.98
C GLY A 46 -0.79 -0.23 11.39
N GLU A 47 0.16 -0.21 12.31
CA GLU A 47 -0.04 0.20 13.68
C GLU A 47 -0.03 1.72 13.85
N ASN A 48 0.78 2.45 13.07
CA ASN A 48 0.91 3.91 13.19
C ASN A 48 0.29 4.69 12.03
N ASP A 49 -0.48 4.03 11.17
CA ASP A 49 -1.00 4.61 9.94
C ASP A 49 -2.30 5.43 10.15
N LEU A 50 -2.65 5.83 11.38
CA LEU A 50 -3.92 6.54 11.67
C LEU A 50 -4.07 7.81 10.80
N LEU A 51 -3.03 8.65 10.73
CA LEU A 51 -3.08 9.86 9.91
C LEU A 51 -3.24 9.53 8.42
N LEU A 52 -2.59 8.46 7.94
CA LEU A 52 -2.70 8.01 6.56
C LEU A 52 -4.12 7.51 6.26
N ILE A 53 -4.69 6.69 7.15
CA ILE A 53 -6.05 6.16 6.97
C ILE A 53 -7.08 7.28 7.07
N ASP A 54 -7.00 8.16 8.06
CA ASP A 54 -7.91 9.31 8.16
C ASP A 54 -7.86 10.16 6.87
N SER A 55 -6.67 10.43 6.36
CA SER A 55 -6.48 11.16 5.10
C SER A 55 -7.09 10.41 3.92
N LEU A 56 -6.87 9.10 3.83
CA LEU A 56 -7.38 8.22 2.78
C LEU A 56 -8.90 8.14 2.78
N ILE A 57 -9.52 8.01 3.96
CA ILE A 57 -10.97 7.97 4.07
C ILE A 57 -11.60 9.33 3.75
N ASN A 58 -11.02 10.43 4.23
CA ASN A 58 -11.52 11.77 3.90
C ASN A 58 -11.47 12.04 2.39
N ALA A 59 -10.35 11.69 1.74
CA ALA A 59 -10.22 11.83 0.29
C ALA A 59 -11.19 10.92 -0.48
N ALA A 60 -11.42 9.69 0.00
CA ALA A 60 -12.42 8.79 -0.57
C ALA A 60 -13.84 9.36 -0.48
N VAL A 61 -14.22 9.94 0.66
CA VAL A 61 -15.52 10.62 0.85
C VAL A 61 -15.67 11.78 -0.13
N ASN A 62 -14.62 12.59 -0.33
CA ASN A 62 -14.65 13.71 -1.28
C ASN A 62 -14.80 13.28 -2.74
N LEU A 63 -14.37 12.06 -3.08
CA LEU A 63 -14.62 11.45 -4.39
C LEU A 63 -16.02 10.80 -4.51
N GLY A 64 -16.84 10.88 -3.46
CA GLY A 64 -18.18 10.28 -3.40
C GLY A 64 -18.17 8.76 -3.19
N ASP A 65 -17.10 8.19 -2.64
CA ASP A 65 -17.12 6.81 -2.18
C ASP A 65 -17.87 6.69 -0.86
N THR A 66 -18.56 5.56 -0.68
CA THR A 66 -19.32 5.24 0.54
C THR A 66 -18.74 4.04 1.28
N GLY A 67 -17.86 3.29 0.62
CA GLY A 67 -17.13 2.17 1.21
C GLY A 67 -15.90 1.80 0.39
N SER A 68 -15.16 0.85 0.95
CA SER A 68 -13.94 0.31 0.38
C SER A 68 -13.91 -1.19 0.58
N TYR A 69 -13.14 -1.85 -0.27
CA TYR A 69 -12.78 -3.24 -0.10
C TYR A 69 -11.40 -3.34 0.56
N ILE A 70 -11.21 -4.37 1.37
CA ILE A 70 -9.91 -4.80 1.85
C ILE A 70 -9.69 -6.22 1.33
N SER A 71 -8.49 -6.50 0.84
CA SER A 71 -8.09 -7.83 0.39
C SER A 71 -6.72 -8.15 0.95
N LEU A 72 -6.61 -9.30 1.61
CA LEU A 72 -5.33 -9.84 2.04
C LEU A 72 -4.57 -10.32 0.82
N LEU A 73 -3.31 -9.92 0.70
CA LEU A 73 -2.46 -10.44 -0.35
C LEU A 73 -1.93 -11.80 0.10
N PRO A 74 -2.00 -12.85 -0.75
CA PRO A 74 -1.36 -14.11 -0.43
C PRO A 74 0.13 -13.83 -0.24
N THR A 75 0.58 -13.93 1.00
CA THR A 75 2.00 -13.91 1.31
C THR A 75 2.62 -15.18 0.75
N GLU A 76 3.88 -15.14 0.35
CA GLU A 76 4.64 -16.36 -0.02
C GLU A 76 4.82 -17.33 1.16
N LEU A 77 4.13 -17.10 2.29
CA LEU A 77 4.07 -18.04 3.39
C LEU A 77 3.41 -19.34 2.91
N PRO A 78 3.91 -20.50 3.35
CA PRO A 78 3.33 -21.78 3.00
C PRO A 78 1.83 -21.78 3.28
N THR A 79 1.04 -22.21 2.30
CA THR A 79 -0.43 -22.38 2.37
C THR A 79 -0.87 -23.21 3.58
N GLU A 80 0.05 -23.94 4.20
CA GLU A 80 -0.12 -24.72 5.43
C GLU A 80 -0.48 -23.88 6.67
N TYR A 81 -0.23 -22.57 6.64
CA TYR A 81 -0.55 -21.65 7.75
C TYR A 81 -1.81 -20.80 7.51
N LEU A 82 -2.37 -20.85 6.30
CA LEU A 82 -3.64 -20.23 5.99
C LEU A 82 -4.70 -21.32 6.14
N SER A 83 -5.53 -21.22 7.18
CA SER A 83 -6.75 -22.03 7.20
C SER A 83 -7.58 -21.67 5.97
N ASP A 84 -7.99 -22.66 5.16
CA ASP A 84 -8.89 -22.49 4.01
C ASP A 84 -10.18 -21.71 4.35
N ASP A 85 -10.51 -21.56 5.63
CA ASP A 85 -11.72 -20.91 6.15
C ASP A 85 -11.58 -19.41 6.49
N GLN A 86 -10.39 -18.79 6.38
CA GLN A 86 -10.29 -17.34 6.65
C GLN A 86 -10.65 -16.53 5.40
N PRO A 87 -11.70 -15.68 5.46
CA PRO A 87 -12.06 -14.86 4.31
C PRO A 87 -10.92 -13.90 3.99
N GLY A 88 -10.40 -13.96 2.75
CA GLY A 88 -9.33 -13.07 2.30
C GLY A 88 -9.81 -11.64 2.01
N HIS A 89 -11.13 -11.41 1.98
CA HIS A 89 -11.72 -10.22 1.39
C HIS A 89 -12.90 -9.69 2.25
N CYS A 90 -13.00 -8.38 2.40
CA CYS A 90 -14.17 -7.75 3.01
C CYS A 90 -14.52 -6.40 2.40
N TYR A 91 -15.78 -6.01 2.58
CA TYR A 91 -16.29 -4.68 2.31
C TYR A 91 -16.58 -3.96 3.63
N ILE A 92 -16.17 -2.70 3.70
CA ILE A 92 -16.35 -1.84 4.86
C ILE A 92 -16.85 -0.48 4.38
N SER A 93 -17.97 0.00 4.95
CA SER A 93 -18.38 1.39 4.71
C SER A 93 -17.36 2.36 5.30
N LEU A 94 -17.15 3.52 4.68
CA LEU A 94 -16.11 4.45 5.12
C LEU A 94 -16.32 4.93 6.57
N SER A 95 -17.58 5.09 6.99
CA SER A 95 -17.93 5.43 8.38
C SER A 95 -17.52 4.34 9.37
N GLU A 96 -17.82 3.07 9.04
CA GLU A 96 -17.43 1.93 9.89
C GLU A 96 -15.92 1.70 9.87
N PHE A 97 -15.24 2.07 8.78
CA PHE A 97 -13.79 1.95 8.66
C PHE A 97 -13.11 2.84 9.69
N LEU A 98 -13.46 4.13 9.75
CA LEU A 98 -12.89 5.06 10.72
C LEU A 98 -13.15 4.62 12.16
N GLU A 99 -14.39 4.25 12.47
CA GLU A 99 -14.76 3.76 13.81
C GLU A 99 -13.99 2.49 14.19
N GLY A 100 -13.79 1.58 13.25
CA GLY A 100 -13.15 0.29 13.50
C GLY A 100 -11.63 0.31 13.43
N TYR A 101 -11.03 1.32 12.80
CA TYR A 101 -9.58 1.46 12.60
C TYR A 101 -8.91 2.32 13.68
N ALA A 102 -9.64 3.30 14.23
CA ALA A 102 -9.14 4.20 15.25
C ALA A 102 -8.93 3.50 16.61
N GLY A 103 -8.01 4.07 17.41
CA GLY A 103 -7.75 3.65 18.78
C GLY A 103 -6.56 2.68 18.95
N THR A 104 -6.46 2.11 20.15
CA THR A 104 -5.46 1.11 20.52
C THR A 104 -5.78 -0.26 19.90
N GLU A 105 -4.88 -1.24 20.03
CA GLU A 105 -5.11 -2.60 19.55
C GLU A 105 -6.44 -3.20 20.07
N GLU A 106 -6.82 -2.86 21.31
CA GLU A 106 -8.07 -3.30 21.93
C GLU A 106 -9.31 -2.59 21.37
N ASP A 107 -9.15 -1.37 20.84
CA ASP A 107 -10.22 -0.56 20.26
C ASP A 107 -10.47 -0.90 18.77
N ARG A 108 -9.54 -1.61 18.13
CA ARG A 108 -9.61 -1.96 16.70
C ARG A 108 -10.64 -3.06 16.45
N LEU A 109 -11.82 -2.67 15.99
CA LEU A 109 -12.98 -3.58 15.87
C LEU A 109 -13.05 -4.35 14.54
N ILE A 110 -12.35 -3.93 13.50
CA ILE A 110 -12.44 -4.59 12.17
C ILE A 110 -12.00 -6.06 12.26
N GLY A 111 -10.84 -6.31 12.87
CA GLY A 111 -10.29 -7.66 13.07
C GLY A 111 -11.24 -8.60 13.78
N PRO A 112 -11.64 -8.29 15.03
CA PRO A 112 -12.57 -9.10 15.79
C PRO A 112 -13.94 -9.30 15.13
N ARG A 113 -14.45 -8.32 14.35
CA ARG A 113 -15.77 -8.41 13.72
C ARG A 113 -15.80 -9.22 12.44
N LEU A 114 -14.74 -9.16 11.64
CA LEU A 114 -14.69 -9.80 10.31
C LEU A 114 -13.82 -11.05 10.28
N GLY A 115 -13.00 -11.30 11.30
CA GLY A 115 -12.00 -12.36 11.28
C GLY A 115 -10.83 -12.08 10.31
N ILE A 116 -10.69 -10.82 9.86
CA ILE A 116 -9.66 -10.37 8.92
C ILE A 116 -8.85 -9.30 9.60
N ASN A 117 -7.52 -9.42 9.64
CA ASN A 117 -6.65 -8.38 10.17
C ASN A 117 -6.35 -7.31 9.09
N PRO A 118 -7.04 -6.15 9.05
CA PRO A 118 -6.75 -5.12 8.03
C PRO A 118 -5.41 -4.41 8.28
N TYR A 119 -4.84 -4.57 9.48
CA TYR A 119 -3.58 -3.94 9.89
C TYR A 119 -2.36 -4.69 9.36
N THR A 120 -2.55 -5.89 8.79
CA THR A 120 -1.46 -6.65 8.20
C THR A 120 -0.70 -5.84 7.14
N SER A 121 0.58 -6.14 7.01
CA SER A 121 1.47 -5.48 6.07
C SER A 121 1.25 -5.94 4.63
N ASP A 122 0.57 -7.07 4.41
CA ASP A 122 0.28 -7.59 3.05
C ASP A 122 -1.23 -7.54 2.79
N SER A 123 -1.72 -6.33 2.52
CA SER A 123 -3.11 -6.09 2.19
C SER A 123 -3.27 -4.97 1.17
N VAL A 124 -4.42 -4.94 0.51
CA VAL A 124 -4.84 -3.84 -0.36
C VAL A 124 -6.15 -3.28 0.16
N ILE A 125 -6.19 -1.97 0.36
CA ILE A 125 -7.40 -1.20 0.63
C ILE A 125 -7.73 -0.43 -0.64
N TYR A 126 -8.94 -0.56 -1.18
CA TYR A 126 -9.29 0.08 -2.45
C TYR A 126 -10.74 0.51 -2.55
N SER A 127 -10.95 1.54 -3.37
CA SER A 127 -12.24 2.12 -3.69
C SER A 127 -13.21 1.07 -4.23
N ALA A 128 -14.44 1.07 -3.72
CA ALA A 128 -15.54 0.29 -4.29
C ALA A 128 -15.99 0.78 -5.68
N GLN A 129 -15.40 1.87 -6.18
CA GLN A 129 -15.59 2.39 -7.54
C GLN A 129 -14.32 2.25 -8.40
N GLY A 130 -13.22 1.73 -7.83
CA GLY A 130 -11.94 1.57 -8.53
C GLY A 130 -11.20 2.88 -8.79
N LYS A 131 -11.46 3.93 -7.99
CA LYS A 131 -10.86 5.28 -8.18
C LYS A 131 -9.49 5.45 -7.52
N TRP A 132 -9.23 4.70 -6.45
CA TRP A 132 -8.01 4.79 -5.67
C TRP A 132 -7.73 3.47 -4.94
N GLY A 133 -6.49 3.22 -4.58
CA GLY A 133 -6.10 2.10 -3.74
C GLY A 133 -4.74 2.29 -3.07
N LEU A 134 -4.56 1.61 -1.94
CA LEU A 134 -3.35 1.51 -1.15
C LEU A 134 -2.97 0.02 -1.04
N MET A 135 -1.85 -0.36 -1.64
CA MET A 135 -1.27 -1.70 -1.52
C MET A 135 -0.12 -1.67 -0.53
N LYS A 136 -0.23 -2.41 0.57
CA LYS A 136 0.79 -2.53 1.61
C LYS A 136 1.71 -3.71 1.31
N SER A 137 2.96 -3.59 1.74
CA SER A 137 3.96 -4.65 1.70
C SER A 137 4.53 -4.96 3.09
N HIS A 138 4.84 -6.24 3.36
CA HIS A 138 5.66 -6.66 4.51
C HIS A 138 6.99 -5.93 4.66
N GLU A 139 7.52 -5.32 3.60
CA GLU A 139 8.70 -4.44 3.66
C GLU A 139 8.40 -3.03 4.21
N ARG A 140 7.21 -2.83 4.80
CA ARG A 140 6.75 -1.61 5.48
C ARG A 140 6.63 -0.39 4.58
N PHE A 141 6.38 -0.60 3.30
CA PHE A 141 6.01 0.46 2.36
C PHE A 141 4.62 0.22 1.79
N GLY A 142 3.96 1.31 1.43
CA GLY A 142 2.68 1.31 0.73
C GLY A 142 2.83 1.88 -0.67
N LEU A 143 2.01 1.40 -1.60
CA LEU A 143 1.86 1.95 -2.93
C LEU A 143 0.47 2.54 -3.02
N LEU A 144 0.40 3.88 -3.06
CA LEU A 144 -0.83 4.63 -3.11
C LEU A 144 -1.05 5.13 -4.54
N GLY A 145 -2.22 4.85 -5.10
CA GLY A 145 -2.59 5.33 -6.41
C GLY A 145 -4.04 5.77 -6.48
N GLY A 146 -4.32 6.73 -7.35
CA GLY A 146 -5.68 7.20 -7.63
C GLY A 146 -5.71 8.29 -8.68
N SER A 147 -6.79 9.08 -8.67
CA SER A 147 -6.85 10.29 -9.49
C SER A 147 -5.82 11.33 -9.01
N PRO A 148 -5.44 12.30 -9.86
CA PRO A 148 -4.57 13.39 -9.43
C PRO A 148 -5.14 14.15 -8.22
N GLU A 149 -6.44 14.43 -8.21
CA GLU A 149 -7.13 15.15 -7.13
C GLU A 149 -7.05 14.38 -5.81
N PHE A 150 -7.21 13.06 -5.85
CA PHE A 150 -7.03 12.18 -4.69
C PHE A 150 -5.62 12.32 -4.11
N ILE A 151 -4.59 12.23 -4.96
CA ILE A 151 -3.20 12.29 -4.50
C ILE A 151 -2.83 13.68 -3.97
N GLU A 152 -3.35 14.76 -4.58
CA GLU A 152 -3.16 16.12 -4.05
C GLU A 152 -3.78 16.28 -2.66
N GLU A 153 -4.96 15.71 -2.43
CA GLU A 153 -5.60 15.74 -1.11
C GLU A 153 -4.75 15.00 -0.07
N ILE A 154 -4.27 13.80 -0.39
CA ILE A 154 -3.40 13.04 0.50
C ILE A 154 -2.08 13.79 0.73
N ARG A 155 -1.50 14.42 -0.29
CA ARG A 155 -0.28 15.24 -0.13
C ARG A 155 -0.50 16.43 0.80
N GLY A 156 -1.69 17.02 0.80
CA GLY A 156 -2.05 18.10 1.71
C GLY A 156 -2.16 17.66 3.18
N ALA A 157 -2.52 16.39 3.42
CA ALA A 157 -2.77 15.86 4.76
C ALA A 157 -1.58 15.06 5.34
N VAL A 158 -0.82 14.36 4.50
CA VAL A 158 0.29 13.50 4.90
C VAL A 158 1.63 14.26 4.78
N PRO A 159 2.33 14.51 5.91
CA PRO A 159 3.58 15.27 5.89
C PRO A 159 4.68 14.62 5.04
N ASP A 160 5.39 15.47 4.30
CA ASP A 160 6.59 15.10 3.54
C ASP A 160 6.38 13.89 2.61
N LEU A 161 5.16 13.67 2.11
CA LEU A 161 4.78 12.53 1.27
C LEU A 161 5.79 12.25 0.15
N ASP A 162 6.17 13.27 -0.61
CA ASP A 162 7.11 13.14 -1.74
C ASP A 162 8.55 12.79 -1.30
N LYS A 163 8.89 12.94 -0.01
CA LYS A 163 10.18 12.58 0.57
C LYS A 163 10.17 11.21 1.26
N GLN A 164 9.02 10.58 1.46
CA GLN A 164 8.92 9.29 2.16
C GLN A 164 9.72 8.19 1.45
N VAL A 165 9.90 8.28 0.13
CA VAL A 165 10.77 7.37 -0.66
C VAL A 165 12.21 7.27 -0.11
N TYR A 166 12.77 8.35 0.45
CA TYR A 166 14.11 8.31 1.05
C TYR A 166 14.13 7.51 2.35
N GLY A 167 13.02 7.46 3.08
CA GLY A 167 12.85 6.59 4.23
C GLY A 167 12.88 5.11 3.82
N LEU A 168 12.24 4.76 2.71
CA LEU A 168 12.31 3.42 2.12
C LEU A 168 13.76 3.08 1.71
N PHE A 169 14.47 3.99 1.03
CA PHE A 169 15.87 3.75 0.64
C PHE A 169 16.75 3.48 1.86
N LYS A 170 16.59 4.27 2.92
CA LYS A 170 17.29 4.04 4.19
C LYS A 170 17.00 2.65 4.75
N ARG A 171 15.74 2.23 4.80
CA ARG A 171 15.34 0.91 5.29
C ARG A 171 15.96 -0.22 4.49
N LEU A 172 15.91 -0.13 3.16
CA LEU A 172 16.51 -1.13 2.28
C LEU A 172 18.03 -1.22 2.46
N ARG A 173 18.72 -0.08 2.63
CA ARG A 173 20.15 -0.07 2.96
C ARG A 173 20.42 -0.76 4.30
N ASP A 174 19.66 -0.41 5.33
CA ASP A 174 19.82 -0.99 6.67
C ASP A 174 19.64 -2.51 6.64
N LEU A 175 18.71 -3.03 5.83
CA LEU A 175 18.52 -4.45 5.59
C LEU A 175 19.73 -5.10 4.88
N LEU A 176 20.24 -4.49 3.81
CA LEU A 176 21.43 -4.99 3.11
C LEU A 176 22.66 -5.04 4.04
N LEU A 177 22.84 -4.01 4.87
CA LEU A 177 23.91 -3.97 5.88
C LEU A 177 23.75 -5.09 6.91
N ALA A 178 22.53 -5.32 7.41
CA ALA A 178 22.25 -6.41 8.35
C ALA A 178 22.54 -7.79 7.73
N CYS A 179 22.37 -7.94 6.42
CA CYS A 179 22.72 -9.13 5.66
C CYS A 179 24.20 -9.17 5.22
N SER A 180 25.06 -8.28 5.74
CA SER A 180 26.48 -8.20 5.40
C SER A 180 26.80 -7.92 3.92
N PHE A 181 25.87 -7.33 3.17
CA PHE A 181 26.14 -6.83 1.83
C PHE A 181 26.84 -5.47 1.92
N ASN A 182 28.11 -5.42 1.48
CA ASN A 182 28.92 -4.21 1.45
C ASN A 182 29.50 -3.99 0.04
N PRO A 183 29.22 -2.84 -0.63
CA PRO A 183 28.34 -1.76 -0.17
C PRO A 183 26.86 -2.19 -0.15
N PRO A 184 26.02 -1.56 0.69
CA PRO A 184 24.57 -1.80 0.74
C PRO A 184 23.87 -1.10 -0.44
N ASP A 185 24.26 -1.49 -1.64
CA ASP A 185 23.83 -0.89 -2.89
C ASP A 185 22.42 -1.37 -3.26
N ILE A 186 21.42 -0.58 -2.87
CA ILE A 186 20.01 -0.87 -3.14
C ILE A 186 19.66 -0.83 -4.63
N THR A 187 20.49 -0.20 -5.47
CA THR A 187 20.26 -0.12 -6.92
C THR A 187 20.41 -1.46 -7.62
N ARG A 188 21.06 -2.44 -6.95
CA ARG A 188 21.16 -3.84 -7.41
C ARG A 188 19.83 -4.58 -7.36
N ASN A 189 18.87 -4.10 -6.57
CA ASN A 189 17.53 -4.66 -6.54
C ASN A 189 16.82 -4.34 -7.85
N LYS A 190 16.74 -5.31 -8.76
CA LYS A 190 16.16 -5.10 -10.10
C LYS A 190 14.73 -4.55 -10.08
N TRP A 191 13.97 -4.85 -9.03
CA TRP A 191 12.60 -4.37 -8.88
C TRP A 191 12.51 -2.87 -8.57
N LEU A 192 13.50 -2.31 -7.86
CA LEU A 192 13.41 -0.94 -7.35
C LEU A 192 13.47 0.11 -8.47
N PRO A 193 14.42 0.07 -9.43
CA PRO A 193 14.41 0.99 -10.57
C PRO A 193 13.14 0.90 -11.41
N THR A 194 12.62 -0.31 -11.62
CA THR A 194 11.36 -0.54 -12.33
C THR A 194 10.19 0.09 -11.59
N LEU A 195 10.07 -0.16 -10.29
CA LEU A 195 9.01 0.44 -9.47
C LEU A 195 9.09 1.96 -9.45
N LEU A 196 10.28 2.54 -9.22
CA LEU A 196 10.46 3.99 -9.20
C LEU A 196 10.09 4.62 -10.55
N THR A 197 10.45 3.98 -11.65
CA THR A 197 10.09 4.44 -12.99
C THR A 197 8.57 4.38 -13.19
N HIS A 198 7.92 3.33 -12.70
CA HIS A 198 6.48 3.19 -12.78
C HIS A 198 5.71 4.20 -11.92
N VAL A 199 6.24 4.55 -10.74
CA VAL A 199 5.60 5.50 -9.83
C VAL A 199 5.87 6.94 -10.22
N TYR A 200 7.14 7.31 -10.45
CA TYR A 200 7.57 8.70 -10.60
C TYR A 200 7.96 9.09 -12.04
N GLY A 201 8.00 8.13 -12.96
CA GLY A 201 8.53 8.33 -14.31
C GLY A 201 10.06 8.26 -14.37
N SER A 202 10.59 7.97 -15.56
CA SER A 202 12.02 7.67 -15.75
C SER A 202 12.96 8.78 -15.28
N GLN A 203 12.62 10.05 -15.53
CA GLN A 203 13.48 11.18 -15.18
C GLN A 203 13.64 11.35 -13.66
N VAL A 204 12.54 11.22 -12.91
CA VAL A 204 12.56 11.34 -11.46
C VAL A 204 13.22 10.10 -10.83
N ALA A 205 12.90 8.91 -11.34
CA ALA A 205 13.52 7.67 -10.88
C ALA A 205 15.04 7.67 -11.05
N GLU A 206 15.54 8.10 -12.20
CA GLU A 206 16.99 8.21 -12.46
C GLU A 206 17.65 9.20 -11.49
N LYS A 207 17.02 10.35 -11.24
CA LYS A 207 17.52 11.33 -10.28
C LYS A 207 17.60 10.74 -8.86
N LEU A 208 16.54 10.07 -8.41
CA LEU A 208 16.49 9.43 -7.08
C LEU A 208 17.62 8.39 -6.91
N LEU A 209 17.82 7.53 -7.92
CA LEU A 209 18.86 6.49 -7.91
C LEU A 209 20.27 7.07 -8.01
N LEU A 210 20.46 8.16 -8.74
CA LEU A 210 21.75 8.86 -8.83
C LEU A 210 22.11 9.52 -7.49
N GLU A 211 21.16 10.16 -6.83
CA GLU A 211 21.35 10.72 -5.49
C GLU A 211 21.73 9.64 -4.49
N GLU A 212 21.08 8.48 -4.56
CA GLU A 212 21.39 7.31 -3.75
C GLU A 212 22.82 6.78 -4.00
N THR A 213 23.21 6.65 -5.27
CA THR A 213 24.56 6.18 -5.64
C THR A 213 25.64 7.12 -5.09
N ARG A 214 25.41 8.44 -5.16
CA ARG A 214 26.33 9.45 -4.60
C ARG A 214 26.43 9.41 -3.08
N LEU A 215 25.38 8.98 -2.38
CA LEU A 215 25.45 8.79 -0.93
C LEU A 215 26.36 7.61 -0.58
N LEU A 216 26.28 6.51 -1.32
CA LEU A 216 27.14 5.33 -1.13
C LEU A 216 28.62 5.64 -1.39
N GLU A 217 28.93 6.45 -2.40
CA GLU A 217 30.31 6.89 -2.68
C GLU A 217 30.94 7.74 -1.57
N ARG A 218 30.12 8.31 -0.68
CA ARG A 218 30.56 9.15 0.45
C ARG A 218 30.69 8.39 1.77
N MET A 219 30.22 7.15 1.84
CA MET A 219 30.29 6.28 3.01
C MET A 219 31.59 5.50 3.03
#